data_AF-A0A955T1J1-F1
#
_entry.id   AF-A0A955T1J1-F1
#
_cell.length_a   1.000
_cell.length_b   1.000
_cell.length_c   1.000
_cell.angle_alpha   90.00
_cell.angle_beta   90.00
_cell.angle_gamma   90.00
#
_symmetry.space_group_name_H-M   'P 1'
#
loop_
_entity.id
_entity.type
_entity.pdbx_description
1 polymer ?
#
loop_
_entity_poly.entity_id
_entity_poly.type
_entity_poly.pdbx_seq_one_letter_code
_entity_poly.pdbx_strand_id
1 'polypeptide(L)'
;MLKFMQSLRFFTFFLIIGLFLGGCSTINSQISGRTATEQYLVTASIERAMNKVEWSRLRGQKVFLEIIGLQPTEFPYMETVIKQQLVKEGAFPVTDVTDADISITANVKSVGTDIWSSNFGIPILFANNVTT
;
A
#
# COMPACT_ATOMS: atom_id res chain seq x y z
N MET A 1 -19.96 59.78 -12.85
CA MET A 1 -19.27 58.77 -13.69
C MET A 1 -18.06 58.11 -13.00
N LEU A 2 -17.16 58.87 -12.35
CA LEU A 2 -15.97 58.31 -11.66
C LEU A 2 -16.26 57.26 -10.57
N LYS A 3 -17.30 57.44 -9.75
CA LYS A 3 -17.68 56.51 -8.66
C LYS A 3 -18.15 55.13 -9.18
N PHE A 4 -18.85 55.10 -10.32
CA PHE A 4 -19.33 53.85 -10.94
C PHE A 4 -18.15 53.03 -11.48
N MET A 5 -17.16 53.71 -12.04
CA MET A 5 -15.95 53.09 -12.59
C MET A 5 -15.01 52.57 -11.49
N GLN A 6 -14.96 53.23 -10.31
CA GLN A 6 -14.25 52.69 -9.14
C GLN A 6 -14.92 51.44 -8.58
N SER A 7 -16.26 51.43 -8.47
CA SER A 7 -17.00 50.26 -7.99
C SER A 7 -16.80 49.03 -8.89
N LEU A 8 -16.71 49.24 -10.21
CA LEU A 8 -16.47 48.16 -11.17
C LEU A 8 -15.05 47.58 -11.05
N ARG A 9 -14.03 48.42 -10.80
CA ARG A 9 -12.63 47.98 -10.61
C ARG A 9 -12.43 47.15 -9.34
N PHE A 10 -13.12 47.51 -8.24
CA PHE A 10 -13.08 46.72 -7.01
C PHE A 10 -13.71 45.33 -7.20
N PHE A 11 -14.81 45.24 -7.95
CA PHE A 11 -15.48 43.97 -8.23
C PHE A 11 -14.60 43.02 -9.07
N THR A 12 -13.93 43.54 -10.10
CA THR A 12 -13.01 42.74 -10.93
C THR A 12 -11.82 42.22 -10.12
N PHE A 13 -11.27 43.04 -9.21
CA PHE A 13 -10.16 42.63 -8.35
C PHE A 13 -10.56 41.49 -7.39
N PHE A 14 -11.75 41.57 -6.80
CA PHE A 14 -12.26 40.54 -5.90
C PHE A 14 -12.53 39.22 -6.63
N LEU A 15 -13.01 39.28 -7.88
CA LEU A 15 -13.25 38.10 -8.72
C LEU A 15 -11.96 37.39 -9.12
N ILE A 16 -10.89 38.14 -9.40
CA ILE A 16 -9.56 37.57 -9.70
C ILE A 16 -8.99 36.87 -8.44
N ILE A 17 -9.09 37.50 -7.27
CA ILE A 17 -8.63 36.89 -6.00
C ILE A 17 -9.39 35.61 -5.67
N GLY A 18 -10.71 35.59 -5.90
CA GLY A 18 -11.53 34.39 -5.71
C GLY A 18 -11.07 33.22 -6.60
N LEU A 19 -10.60 33.51 -7.81
CA LEU A 19 -10.10 32.49 -8.74
C LEU A 19 -8.77 31.87 -8.29
N PHE A 20 -7.89 32.65 -7.64
CA PHE A 20 -6.60 32.16 -7.14
C PHE A 20 -6.71 31.34 -5.85
N LEU A 21 -7.78 31.52 -5.06
CA LEU A 21 -7.99 30.77 -3.81
C LEU A 21 -8.62 29.37 -4.02
N GLY A 22 -9.05 29.03 -5.24
CA GLY A 22 -9.73 27.76 -5.56
C GLY A 22 -8.81 26.60 -5.97
N GLY A 23 -7.49 26.77 -5.99
CA GLY A 23 -6.55 25.77 -6.52
C GLY A 23 -5.88 24.90 -5.45
N CYS A 24 -6.61 23.98 -4.83
CA CYS A 24 -5.98 22.89 -4.06
C CYS A 24 -5.90 21.65 -4.96
N SER A 25 -4.69 21.20 -5.30
CA SER A 25 -4.47 20.02 -6.15
C SER A 25 -3.73 18.96 -5.35
N THR A 26 -4.29 17.75 -5.29
CA THR A 26 -3.60 16.58 -4.71
C THR A 26 -3.41 15.56 -5.83
N ILE A 27 -2.16 15.18 -6.08
CA ILE A 27 -1.78 14.26 -7.16
C ILE A 27 -2.10 12.83 -6.71
N ASN A 28 -2.95 12.13 -7.45
CA ASN A 28 -3.24 10.72 -7.23
C ASN A 28 -2.42 9.89 -8.22
N SER A 29 -1.23 9.44 -7.81
CA SER A 29 -0.36 8.58 -8.62
C SER A 29 -0.65 7.11 -8.31
N GLN A 30 -1.67 6.53 -8.94
CA GLN A 30 -1.86 5.06 -8.99
C GLN A 30 -1.16 4.51 -10.23
N ILE A 31 0.13 4.20 -10.10
CA ILE A 31 0.96 3.61 -11.18
C ILE A 31 0.97 2.06 -11.11
N SER A 32 0.62 1.50 -9.95
CA SER A 32 0.32 0.08 -9.76
C SER A 32 -1.09 -0.04 -9.17
N GLY A 33 -1.84 -1.12 -9.43
CA GLY A 33 -3.24 -1.31 -9.00
C GLY A 33 -3.55 -1.22 -7.49
N ARG A 34 -2.59 -0.86 -6.64
CA ARG A 34 -2.71 -0.43 -5.25
C ARG A 34 -1.78 0.74 -4.95
N THR A 35 -2.18 1.62 -4.02
CA THR A 35 -1.32 2.72 -3.56
C THR A 35 -0.11 2.21 -2.78
N ALA A 36 1.00 2.97 -2.74
CA ALA A 36 2.17 2.62 -1.93
C ALA A 36 1.82 2.43 -0.45
N THR A 37 0.84 3.19 0.04
CA THR A 37 0.30 3.08 1.41
C THR A 37 -0.36 1.74 1.66
N GLU A 38 -1.16 1.22 0.71
CA GLU A 38 -1.79 -0.10 0.83
C GLU A 38 -0.74 -1.21 0.91
N GLN A 39 0.26 -1.17 0.02
CA GLN A 39 1.33 -2.17 0.04
C GLN A 39 2.08 -2.15 1.37
N TYR A 40 2.37 -0.96 1.92
CA TYR A 40 3.00 -0.81 3.22
C TYR A 40 2.11 -1.30 4.38
N LEU A 41 0.81 -1.05 4.34
CA LEU A 41 -0.12 -1.51 5.37
C LEU A 41 -0.20 -3.04 5.40
N VAL A 42 -0.25 -3.68 4.23
CA VAL A 42 -0.25 -5.15 4.14
C VAL A 42 1.05 -5.72 4.71
N THR A 43 2.22 -5.25 4.28
CA THR A 43 3.51 -5.76 4.77
C THR A 43 3.68 -5.55 6.28
N ALA A 44 3.34 -4.37 6.80
CA ALA A 44 3.38 -4.07 8.23
C ALA A 44 2.40 -4.94 9.05
N SER A 45 1.23 -5.26 8.49
CA SER A 45 0.26 -6.14 9.15
C SER A 45 0.74 -7.59 9.23
N ILE A 46 1.41 -8.09 8.19
CA ILE A 46 2.05 -9.41 8.16
C ILE A 46 3.13 -9.49 9.24
N GLU A 47 4.05 -8.53 9.29
CA GLU A 47 5.12 -8.51 10.30
C GLU A 47 4.56 -8.49 11.73
N ARG A 48 3.52 -7.69 11.98
CA ARG A 48 2.86 -7.64 13.28
C ARG A 48 2.20 -8.98 13.64
N ALA A 49 1.61 -9.69 12.68
CA ALA A 49 1.04 -11.01 12.92
C ALA A 49 2.13 -12.04 13.26
N MET A 50 3.24 -12.00 12.54
CA MET A 50 4.39 -12.90 12.73
C MET A 50 5.02 -12.78 14.12
N ASN A 51 5.11 -11.55 14.65
CA ASN A 51 5.65 -11.32 15.99
C ASN A 51 4.80 -11.88 17.13
N LYS A 52 3.54 -12.28 16.88
CA LYS A 52 2.66 -12.87 17.89
C LYS A 52 2.81 -14.39 18.00
N VAL A 53 3.48 -15.03 17.05
CA VAL A 53 3.62 -16.47 16.99
C VAL A 53 4.87 -16.89 17.78
N GLU A 54 4.74 -17.94 18.59
CA GLU A 54 5.87 -18.53 19.30
C GLU A 54 6.63 -19.51 18.39
N TRP A 55 7.69 -19.04 17.75
CA TRP A 55 8.51 -19.79 16.80
C TRP A 55 9.51 -20.75 17.45
N SER A 56 9.80 -20.57 18.75
CA SER A 56 10.81 -21.32 19.50
C SER A 56 10.58 -22.84 19.51
N ARG A 57 9.33 -23.28 19.32
CA ARG A 57 8.97 -24.70 19.24
C ARG A 57 9.45 -25.40 17.97
N LEU A 58 9.83 -24.64 16.93
CA LEU A 58 10.25 -25.16 15.63
C LEU A 58 11.78 -25.30 15.51
N ARG A 59 12.53 -24.94 16.57
CA ARG A 59 13.99 -24.96 16.57
C ARG A 59 14.52 -26.36 16.25
N GLY A 60 15.46 -26.43 15.29
CA GLY A 60 16.11 -27.66 14.86
C GLY A 60 15.28 -28.53 13.91
N GLN A 61 14.05 -28.15 13.57
CA GLN A 61 13.18 -28.93 12.69
C GLN A 61 13.27 -28.46 11.24
N LYS A 62 13.08 -29.40 10.30
CA LYS A 62 12.85 -29.07 8.89
C LYS A 62 11.39 -28.70 8.67
N VAL A 63 11.14 -27.50 8.20
CA VAL A 63 9.80 -26.92 8.11
C VAL A 63 9.45 -26.65 6.66
N PHE A 64 8.39 -27.29 6.16
CA PHE A 64 7.75 -26.92 4.91
C PHE A 64 6.70 -25.85 5.17
N LEU A 65 6.66 -24.82 4.33
CA LEU A 65 5.72 -23.72 4.44
C LEU A 65 4.74 -23.73 3.27
N GLU A 66 3.45 -23.78 3.60
CA GLU A 66 2.35 -23.58 2.67
C GLU A 66 1.66 -22.24 2.95
N ILE A 67 1.32 -21.50 1.90
CA ILE A 67 0.64 -20.20 1.98
C ILE A 67 -0.71 -20.29 1.30
N ILE A 68 -1.78 -19.91 2.02
CA ILE A 68 -3.16 -19.96 1.52
C ILE A 68 -3.89 -18.66 1.84
N GLY A 69 -4.74 -18.19 0.91
CA GLY A 69 -5.68 -17.09 1.17
C GLY A 69 -5.14 -15.68 0.98
N LEU A 70 -3.96 -15.54 0.34
CA LEU A 70 -3.39 -14.24 -0.02
C LEU A 70 -3.37 -14.06 -1.54
N GLN A 71 -3.16 -12.83 -2.03
CA GLN A 71 -3.00 -12.61 -3.47
C GLN A 71 -1.63 -13.14 -3.94
N PRO A 72 -1.51 -13.68 -5.17
CA PRO A 72 -0.25 -14.25 -5.66
C PRO A 72 0.94 -13.27 -5.63
N THR A 73 0.66 -11.97 -5.75
CA THR A 73 1.67 -10.90 -5.67
C THR A 73 2.30 -10.76 -4.28
N GLU A 74 1.61 -11.20 -3.23
CA GLU A 74 2.04 -11.05 -1.83
C GLU A 74 2.69 -12.33 -1.27
N PHE A 75 2.52 -13.46 -1.96
CA PHE A 75 3.11 -14.75 -1.57
C PHE A 75 4.64 -14.68 -1.36
N PRO A 76 5.44 -14.12 -2.28
CA PRO A 76 6.89 -14.13 -2.14
C PRO A 76 7.36 -13.35 -0.91
N TYR A 77 6.66 -12.27 -0.59
CA TYR A 77 6.97 -11.45 0.59
C TYR A 77 6.71 -12.25 1.87
N MET A 78 5.51 -12.82 2.00
CA MET A 78 5.14 -13.58 3.20
C MET A 78 6.02 -14.83 3.37
N GLU A 79 6.33 -15.52 2.29
CA GLU A 79 7.26 -16.66 2.30
C GLU A 79 8.64 -16.24 2.82
N THR A 80 9.17 -15.11 2.33
CA THR A 80 10.48 -14.60 2.75
C THR A 80 10.50 -14.24 4.22
N VAL A 81 9.48 -13.53 4.72
CA VAL A 81 9.40 -13.12 6.14
C VAL A 81 9.30 -14.34 7.06
N ILE A 82 8.48 -15.33 6.71
CA ILE A 82 8.34 -16.56 7.49
C ILE A 82 9.66 -17.33 7.50
N LYS A 83 10.30 -17.52 6.33
CA LYS A 83 11.60 -18.20 6.25
C LYS A 83 12.69 -17.50 7.07
N GLN A 84 12.75 -16.17 7.01
CA GLN A 84 13.70 -15.39 7.82
C GLN A 84 13.48 -15.61 9.32
N GLN A 85 12.22 -15.61 9.77
CA GLN A 85 11.89 -15.82 11.17
C GLN A 85 12.19 -17.25 11.62
N LEU A 86 11.92 -18.26 10.78
CA LEU A 86 12.29 -19.65 11.04
C LEU A 86 13.80 -19.81 11.18
N VAL A 87 14.59 -19.27 10.26
CA VAL A 87 16.05 -19.33 10.30
C VAL A 87 16.60 -18.62 11.54
N LYS A 88 16.06 -17.45 11.89
CA LYS A 88 16.45 -16.68 13.08
C LYS A 88 16.29 -17.49 14.38
N GLU A 89 15.28 -18.34 14.43
CA GLU A 89 14.96 -19.19 15.59
C GLU A 89 15.65 -20.56 15.51
N GLY A 90 16.44 -20.80 14.46
CA GLY A 90 17.23 -22.02 14.25
C GLY A 90 16.44 -23.19 13.66
N ALA A 91 15.34 -22.93 12.96
CA ALA A 91 14.61 -23.90 12.14
C ALA A 91 15.14 -23.90 10.70
N PHE A 92 14.92 -25.00 9.96
CA PHE A 92 15.43 -25.19 8.61
C PHE A 92 14.27 -25.20 7.60
N PRO A 93 13.99 -24.10 6.88
CA PRO A 93 12.94 -24.09 5.87
C PRO A 93 13.33 -24.98 4.68
N VAL A 94 12.42 -25.85 4.25
CA VAL A 94 12.58 -26.73 3.08
C VAL A 94 11.55 -26.41 1.99
N THR A 95 11.85 -26.75 0.75
CA THR A 95 10.99 -26.50 -0.42
C THR A 95 10.10 -27.67 -0.79
N ASP A 96 10.43 -28.88 -0.33
CA ASP A 96 9.65 -30.09 -0.58
C ASP A 96 9.02 -30.58 0.73
N VAL A 97 7.77 -31.04 0.66
CA VAL A 97 7.04 -31.62 1.80
C VAL A 97 7.71 -32.91 2.27
N THR A 98 8.31 -33.67 1.34
CA THR A 98 8.94 -34.97 1.64
C THR A 98 10.21 -34.85 2.48
N ASP A 99 10.88 -33.71 2.43
CA ASP A 99 12.09 -33.41 3.21
C ASP A 99 11.78 -32.78 4.57
N ALA A 100 10.51 -32.49 4.87
CA ALA A 100 10.09 -31.78 6.08
C ALA A 100 9.76 -32.73 7.23
N ASP A 101 10.14 -32.32 8.44
CA ASP A 101 9.68 -32.94 9.68
C ASP A 101 8.28 -32.43 10.04
N ILE A 102 8.01 -31.15 9.75
CA ILE A 102 6.73 -30.48 10.02
C ILE A 102 6.31 -29.65 8.80
N SER A 103 5.02 -29.73 8.47
CA SER A 103 4.35 -28.80 7.56
C SER A 103 3.60 -27.73 8.37
N ILE A 104 3.80 -26.46 8.02
CA ILE A 104 3.03 -25.34 8.55
C ILE A 104 2.26 -24.65 7.42
N THR A 105 0.98 -24.38 7.66
CA THR A 105 0.14 -23.63 6.71
C THR A 105 -0.14 -22.25 7.27
N ALA A 106 0.33 -21.21 6.58
CA ALA A 106 0.00 -19.82 6.86
C ALA A 106 -1.28 -19.46 6.09
N ASN A 107 -2.37 -19.18 6.83
CA ASN A 107 -3.64 -18.78 6.26
C ASN A 107 -4.00 -17.34 6.64
N VAL A 108 -4.42 -16.55 5.66
CA VAL A 108 -4.94 -15.20 5.89
C VAL A 108 -6.46 -15.19 5.77
N LYS A 109 -7.13 -14.89 6.90
CA LYS A 109 -8.59 -14.95 7.02
C LYS A 109 -9.30 -13.90 6.17
N SER A 110 -8.80 -12.66 6.16
CA SER A 110 -9.33 -11.57 5.35
C SER A 110 -8.34 -10.41 5.29
N VAL A 111 -8.19 -9.82 4.11
CA VAL A 111 -7.47 -8.55 3.92
C VAL A 111 -8.47 -7.54 3.41
N GLY A 112 -8.72 -6.49 4.20
CA GLY A 112 -9.61 -5.39 3.86
C GLY A 112 -8.82 -4.09 3.83
N THR A 113 -9.05 -3.26 2.82
CA THR A 113 -8.48 -1.92 2.77
C THR A 113 -9.51 -0.94 2.24
N ASP A 114 -9.82 0.07 3.04
CA ASP A 114 -10.71 1.15 2.64
C ASP A 114 -9.88 2.25 1.99
N ILE A 115 -10.13 2.46 0.69
CA ILE A 115 -9.49 3.53 -0.07
C ILE A 115 -10.48 4.70 -0.11
N TRP A 116 -10.12 5.81 0.51
CA TRP A 116 -10.86 7.06 0.39
C TRP A 116 -10.12 8.01 -0.55
N SER A 117 -10.64 8.18 -1.77
CA SER A 117 -10.15 9.18 -2.70
C SER A 117 -11.13 10.35 -2.75
N SER A 118 -10.68 11.52 -2.30
CA SER A 118 -11.38 12.78 -2.50
C SER A 118 -10.57 13.60 -3.49
N ASN A 119 -11.09 13.78 -4.71
CA ASN A 119 -10.41 14.49 -5.77
C ASN A 119 -11.03 15.89 -5.94
N PHE A 120 -10.23 16.93 -5.71
CA PHE A 120 -10.53 18.30 -6.14
C PHE A 120 -9.30 18.82 -6.89
N GLY A 121 -9.49 19.29 -8.13
CA GLY A 121 -8.41 19.77 -9.01
C GLY A 121 -8.89 20.17 -10.41
N ILE A 122 -8.18 21.11 -11.04
CA ILE A 122 -8.42 21.63 -12.41
C ILE A 122 -7.69 20.70 -13.40
N PRO A 123 -8.29 20.35 -14.57
CA PRO A 123 -7.69 19.42 -15.53
C PRO A 123 -6.31 19.90 -15.99
N ILE A 124 -5.36 18.97 -15.96
CA ILE A 124 -4.01 19.17 -16.49
C ILE A 124 -4.12 19.22 -18.02
N LEU A 125 -3.87 20.38 -18.64
CA LEU A 125 -3.85 20.56 -20.10
C LEU A 125 -2.52 20.14 -20.74
N PHE A 126 -1.76 19.24 -20.12
CA PHE A 126 -0.55 18.67 -20.72
C PHE A 126 -0.63 17.15 -20.69
N ALA A 127 -1.37 16.61 -21.65
CA ALA A 127 -1.19 15.25 -22.13
C ALA A 127 -0.02 15.25 -23.12
N ASN A 128 1.20 15.19 -22.64
CA ASN A 128 2.35 14.81 -23.45
C ASN A 128 2.97 13.53 -22.89
N ASN A 129 2.53 12.42 -23.50
CA ASN A 129 3.22 11.15 -23.72
C ASN A 129 4.19 10.65 -22.63
N VAL A 130 3.71 9.73 -21.79
CA VAL A 130 4.53 8.61 -21.31
C VAL A 130 3.66 7.35 -21.30
N THR A 131 3.55 6.73 -22.48
CA THR A 131 3.22 5.31 -22.63
C THR A 131 4.30 4.70 -23.53
N THR A 132 5.28 4.06 -22.89
CA THR A 132 5.90 2.75 -23.18
C THR A 132 7.23 2.67 -22.46
#